data_AF-A0A0G0WP57-F1
#
_entry.id   AF-A0A0G0WP57-F1
#
_cell.length_a   1.000
_cell.length_b   1.000
_cell.length_c   1.000
_cell.angle_alpha   90.00
_cell.angle_beta   90.00
_cell.angle_gamma   90.00
#
_symmetry.space_group_name_H-M   'P 1'
#
loop_
_entity.id
_entity.type
_entity.pdbx_description
1 polymer ?
#
loop_
_entity_poly.entity_id
_entity_poly.type
_entity_poly.pdbx_seq_one_letter_code
_entity_poly.pdbx_strand_id
1 'polypeptide(L)'
;HIKLAPEIIGQSKTLQGIWTTKKIERVKVNSRWDKVMKVITYYEFIAVMESRGSKIRVKVIVKEVGGGEKFFWSLIPFWGTNKNTNERVMYSGNPEND
;
A
#
# COMPACT_ATOMS: atom_id res chain seq x y z
N HIS A 1 -10.78 -1.96 -9.73
CA HIS A 1 -11.32 -1.50 -8.44
C HIS A 1 -10.87 -2.50 -7.37
N ILE A 2 -9.86 -2.14 -6.59
CA ILE A 2 -9.18 -3.04 -5.62
C ILE A 2 -10.14 -3.30 -4.46
N LYS A 3 -10.89 -4.41 -4.52
CA LYS A 3 -11.91 -4.78 -3.53
C LYS A 3 -11.30 -5.11 -2.16
N LEU A 4 -10.03 -5.50 -2.11
CA LEU A 4 -9.32 -5.88 -0.88
C LEU A 4 -8.67 -4.71 -0.13
N ALA A 5 -8.50 -3.55 -0.78
CA ALA A 5 -7.80 -2.41 -0.16
C ALA A 5 -8.45 -1.95 1.16
N PRO A 6 -9.79 -1.84 1.30
CA PRO A 6 -10.41 -1.44 2.56
C PRO A 6 -10.22 -2.47 3.68
N GLU A 7 -10.34 -3.77 3.35
CA GLU A 7 -10.19 -4.86 4.30
C GLU A 7 -8.74 -4.97 4.80
N ILE A 8 -7.79 -4.83 3.87
CA ILE A 8 -6.37 -4.83 4.15
C ILE A 8 -5.98 -3.61 5.00
N ILE A 9 -6.50 -2.41 4.71
CA ILE A 9 -6.30 -1.22 5.55
C ILE A 9 -6.90 -1.44 6.94
N GLY A 10 -8.07 -2.06 7.07
CA GLY A 10 -8.68 -2.39 8.36
C GLY A 10 -7.85 -3.40 9.19
N GLN A 11 -7.14 -4.31 8.53
CA GLN A 11 -6.23 -5.28 9.17
C GLN A 11 -4.79 -4.77 9.33
N SER A 12 -4.46 -3.61 8.75
CA SER A 12 -3.16 -2.94 8.80
C SER A 12 -2.89 -2.31 10.18
N LYS A 13 -2.80 -3.14 11.22
CA LYS A 13 -2.74 -2.66 12.62
C LYS A 13 -1.36 -2.10 13.02
N THR A 14 -0.36 -2.17 12.15
CA THR A 14 1.00 -1.73 12.49
C THR A 14 1.54 -0.80 11.42
N LEU A 15 1.66 0.48 11.77
CA LEU A 15 2.45 1.45 11.04
C LEU A 15 3.93 1.09 11.22
N GLN A 16 4.61 0.80 10.12
CA GLN A 16 6.02 0.41 10.10
C GLN A 16 6.95 1.59 9.79
N GLY A 17 6.45 2.57 9.05
CA GLY A 17 7.26 3.71 8.63
C GLY A 17 6.43 4.86 8.10
N ILE A 18 6.98 6.06 8.26
CA ILE A 18 6.50 7.29 7.63
C ILE A 18 7.68 7.83 6.83
N TRP A 19 7.45 8.12 5.56
CA TRP A 19 8.44 8.75 4.70
C TRP A 19 7.86 9.97 4.01
N THR A 20 8.44 11.13 4.29
CA THR A 20 8.02 12.41 3.72
C THR A 20 9.06 12.91 2.72
N THR A 21 8.61 13.33 1.55
CA THR A 21 9.46 13.84 0.48
C THR A 21 8.79 14.99 -0.26
N LYS A 22 9.55 15.77 -1.03
CA LYS A 22 9.01 16.80 -1.95
C LYS A 22 9.07 16.26 -3.37
N LYS A 23 7.94 16.23 -4.06
CA LYS A 23 7.86 15.81 -5.48
C LYS A 23 7.12 16.84 -6.30
N ILE A 24 7.45 16.90 -7.58
CA ILE A 24 6.73 17.71 -8.56
C ILE A 24 5.52 16.90 -9.00
N GLU A 25 4.33 17.42 -8.74
CA GLU A 25 3.06 16.84 -9.17
C GLU A 25 2.44 17.71 -10.27
N ARG A 26 1.77 17.07 -11.23
CA ARG A 26 1.00 17.78 -12.26
C ARG A 26 -0.40 18.02 -11.72
N VAL A 27 -0.74 19.28 -11.49
CA VAL A 27 -2.07 19.68 -11.02
C VAL A 27 -2.76 20.49 -12.11
N LYS A 28 -4.06 20.24 -12.28
CA LYS A 28 -4.89 21.02 -13.18
C LYS A 28 -5.42 22.23 -12.43
N VAL A 29 -4.95 23.42 -12.78
CA VAL A 29 -5.38 24.70 -12.21
C VAL A 29 -5.93 25.54 -13.36
N ASN A 30 -7.18 25.99 -13.25
CA ASN A 30 -7.82 26.86 -14.25
C ASN A 30 -7.64 26.36 -15.70
N SER A 31 -7.92 25.07 -15.93
CA SER A 31 -7.79 24.39 -17.23
C SER A 31 -6.36 24.27 -17.80
N ARG A 32 -5.33 24.66 -17.05
CA ARG A 32 -3.91 24.47 -17.38
C ARG A 32 -3.28 23.41 -16.50
N TRP A 33 -2.28 22.70 -17.03
CA TRP A 33 -1.49 21.74 -16.28
C TRP A 33 -0.23 22.41 -15.79
N ASP A 34 -0.16 22.67 -14.48
CA ASP A 34 1.02 23.22 -13.84
C ASP A 34 1.79 22.14 -13.10
N LYS A 35 3.12 22.32 -13.05
CA LYS A 35 4.04 21.49 -12.26
C LYS A 35 4.27 22.21 -10.94
N VAL A 36 3.72 21.67 -9.86
CA VAL A 36 3.82 22.28 -8.54
C VAL A 36 4.58 21.34 -7.62
N MET A 37 5.50 21.89 -6.83
CA MET A 37 6.17 21.13 -5.78
C MET A 37 5.18 20.90 -4.63
N LYS A 38 4.93 19.63 -4.32
CA LYS A 38 4.08 19.20 -3.22
C LYS A 38 4.87 18.34 -2.26
N VAL A 39 4.61 18.51 -0.97
CA VAL A 39 5.04 17.57 0.05
C VAL A 39 4.19 16.31 -0.11
N ILE A 40 4.82 15.15 -0.12
CA ILE A 40 4.17 13.85 -0.21
C ILE A 40 4.62 13.03 0.97
N THR A 41 3.65 12.49 1.71
CA THR A 41 3.90 11.59 2.83
C THR A 41 3.41 10.20 2.44
N TYR A 42 4.30 9.22 2.56
CA TYR A 42 4.01 7.82 2.40
C TYR A 42 3.92 7.18 3.79
N TYR A 43 2.84 6.45 4.04
CA TYR A 43 2.64 5.68 5.25
C TYR A 43 2.74 4.20 4.87
N GLU A 44 3.63 3.49 5.55
CA GLU A 44 3.84 2.06 5.34
C GLU A 44 3.17 1.29 6.47
N PHE A 45 2.27 0.39 6.11
CA PHE A 45 1.64 -0.53 7.05
C PHE A 45 1.94 -1.97 6.68
N ILE A 46 1.84 -2.86 7.67
CA ILE A 46 1.80 -4.30 7.41
C ILE A 46 0.42 -4.82 7.79
N ALA A 47 -0.18 -5.58 6.88
CA ALA A 47 -1.33 -6.42 7.15
C ALA A 47 -0.92 -7.90 7.06
N VAL A 48 -1.52 -8.73 7.89
CA VAL A 48 -1.39 -10.18 7.83
C VAL A 48 -2.73 -10.73 7.40
N MET A 49 -2.76 -11.38 6.24
CA MET A 49 -3.97 -11.94 5.64
C MET A 49 -3.83 -13.45 5.54
N GLU A 50 -4.93 -14.17 5.74
CA GLU A 50 -4.98 -15.61 5.49
C GLU A 50 -5.49 -15.85 4.07
N SER A 51 -4.74 -16.60 3.27
CA SER A 51 -5.15 -17.01 1.92
C SER A 51 -4.80 -18.47 1.69
N ARG A 52 -5.78 -19.27 1.22
CA ARG A 52 -5.64 -20.70 0.90
C ARG A 52 -4.88 -21.52 1.95
N GLY A 53 -5.15 -21.26 3.23
CA GLY A 53 -4.50 -21.95 4.35
C GLY A 53 -3.07 -21.49 4.65
N SER A 54 -2.60 -20.37 4.10
CA SER A 54 -1.29 -19.76 4.40
C SER A 54 -1.47 -18.35 4.98
N LYS A 55 -0.60 -17.96 5.92
CA LYS A 55 -0.55 -16.58 6.42
C LYS A 55 0.42 -15.79 5.57
N ILE A 56 -0.06 -14.73 4.94
CA ILE A 56 0.71 -13.84 4.06
C ILE A 56 0.84 -12.49 4.73
N ARG A 57 2.06 -11.94 4.76
CA ARG A 57 2.30 -10.55 5.17
C ARG A 57 2.37 -9.69 3.92
N VAL A 58 1.57 -8.63 3.90
CA VAL A 58 1.55 -7.64 2.83
C VAL A 58 1.92 -6.28 3.40
N LYS A 59 2.76 -5.54 2.67
CA LYS A 59 3.04 -4.14 2.96
C LYS A 59 2.05 -3.28 2.17
N VAL A 60 1.41 -2.35 2.86
CA VAL A 60 0.41 -1.43 2.30
C VAL A 60 1.02 -0.04 2.33
N ILE A 61 1.02 0.63 1.19
CA ILE A 61 1.51 2.01 1.08
C ILE A 61 0.31 2.91 0.86
N VAL A 62 0.15 3.90 1.74
CA VAL A 62 -0.81 4.98 1.61
C VAL A 62 -0.07 6.26 1.30
N LYS A 63 -0.52 7.02 0.29
CA LYS A 63 0.06 8.28 -0.14
C LYS A 63 -0.84 9.43 0.27
N GLU A 64 -0.25 10.48 0.83
CA GLU A 64 -0.90 11.76 1.11
C GLU A 64 -0.15 12.87 0.37
N VAL A 65 -0.89 13.75 -0.30
CA VAL A 65 -0.32 14.86 -1.07
C VAL A 65 -0.72 16.18 -0.44
N GLY A 66 0.28 16.94 0.03
CA GLY A 66 0.11 18.30 0.53
C GLY A 66 -0.83 18.43 1.74
N GLY A 67 -0.93 17.39 2.58
CA GLY A 67 -1.86 17.35 3.72
C GLY A 67 -3.34 17.15 3.32
N GLY A 68 -3.60 16.77 2.06
CA GLY A 68 -4.93 16.46 1.57
C GLY A 68 -5.41 15.05 1.95
N GLU A 69 -6.32 14.51 1.16
CA GLU A 69 -6.85 13.16 1.36
C GLU A 69 -5.75 12.09 1.20
N LYS A 70 -5.91 10.99 1.96
CA LYS A 70 -5.03 9.83 1.92
C LYS A 70 -5.56 8.85 0.91
N PHE A 71 -4.70 8.40 0.00
CA PHE A 71 -5.07 7.46 -1.04
C PHE A 71 -4.26 6.18 -0.92
N PHE A 72 -4.92 5.04 -1.15
CA PHE A 72 -4.20 3.79 -1.36
C PHE A 72 -3.27 3.96 -2.57
N TRP A 73 -1.98 3.67 -2.37
CA TRP A 73 -0.97 3.82 -3.40
C TRP A 73 -0.54 2.48 -3.98
N SER A 74 -0.16 1.52 -3.12
CA SER A 74 0.35 0.23 -3.57
C SER A 74 0.26 -0.82 -2.46
N LEU A 75 0.23 -2.09 -2.87
CA LEU A 75 0.35 -3.26 -2.01
C LEU A 75 1.54 -4.07 -2.52
N ILE A 76 2.49 -4.33 -1.63
CA ILE A 76 3.69 -5.11 -1.92
C ILE A 76 3.60 -6.43 -1.13
N PRO A 77 3.45 -7.59 -1.81
CA PRO A 77 3.48 -8.87 -1.14
C PRO A 77 4.90 -9.13 -0.64
N PHE A 78 5.04 -9.51 0.62
CA PHE A 78 6.36 -9.64 1.25
C PHE A 78 6.81 -11.11 1.25
N TRP A 79 6.16 -11.91 2.09
CA TRP A 79 6.37 -13.35 2.23
C TRP A 79 5.30 -13.90 3.18
N GLY A 80 4.93 -15.15 2.96
CA GLY A 80 4.05 -15.91 3.84
C GLY A 80 4.73 -17.17 4.37
N THR A 81 3.98 -17.91 5.17
CA THR A 81 4.38 -19.24 5.65
C THR A 81 3.26 -20.21 5.33
N ASN A 82 3.60 -21.33 4.71
CA ASN A 82 2.65 -22.41 4.44
C ASN A 82 2.32 -23.10 5.77
N LYS A 83 1.05 -23.21 6.15
CA LYS A 83 0.65 -23.84 7.42
C LYS A 83 0.98 -25.33 7.48
N ASN A 84 1.07 -26.02 6.33
CA ASN A 84 1.31 -27.46 6.27
C ASN A 84 2.80 -27.81 6.24
N THR A 85 3.64 -27.00 5.58
CA THR A 85 5.07 -27.29 5.41
C THR A 85 5.98 -26.41 6.26
N ASN A 86 5.45 -25.35 6.89
CA ASN A 86 6.20 -24.27 7.55
C ASN A 86 7.25 -23.56 6.66
N GLU A 87 7.23 -23.83 5.35
CA GLU A 87 8.15 -23.21 4.41
C GLU A 87 7.75 -21.75 4.13
N ARG A 88 8.76 -20.92 3.91
CA ARG A 88 8.58 -19.52 3.54
C ARG A 88 8.13 -19.46 2.09
N VAL A 89 6.90 -19.01 1.86
CA VAL A 89 6.33 -18.84 0.53
C VAL A 89 6.52 -17.38 0.10
N MET A 90 7.27 -17.15 -0.96
CA MET A 90 7.32 -15.84 -1.60
C MET A 90 6.10 -15.71 -2.50
N TYR A 91 5.15 -14.85 -2.16
CA TYR A 91 3.94 -14.68 -2.95
C TYR A 91 4.26 -13.85 -4.19
N SER A 92 4.29 -14.48 -5.36
CA SER A 92 4.45 -13.82 -6.66
C SER A 92 3.12 -13.54 -7.37
N GLY A 93 1.99 -13.84 -6.72
CA GLY A 93 0.65 -13.57 -7.25
C GLY A 93 0.36 -12.07 -7.32
N ASN A 94 -0.58 -11.68 -8.20
CA ASN A 94 -0.94 -10.28 -8.42
C ASN A 94 -1.93 -9.81 -7.34
N PRO A 95 -1.50 -9.02 -6.34
CA PRO A 95 -2.35 -8.61 -5.22
C PRO A 95 -3.43 -7.59 -5.61
N GLU A 96 -3.36 -7.05 -6.83
CA GLU A 96 -4.40 -6.19 -7.37
C GLU A 96 -5.63 -6.99 -7.84
N ASN A 97 -5.42 -8.27 -8.18
CA ASN A 97 -6.40 -9.15 -8.83
C ASN A 97 -6.77 -10.41 -8.04
N ASP A 98 -5.92 -10.86 -7.11
CA ASP A 98 -6.20 -11.90 -6.09
C ASP A 98 -6.74 -11.27 -4.81
#